data_AF-W6NCG7-F1
#
_entry.id   AF-W6NCG7-F1
#
_cell.length_a   1.000
_cell.length_b   1.000
_cell.length_c   1.000
_cell.angle_alpha   90.00
_cell.angle_beta   90.00
_cell.angle_gamma   90.00
#
_symmetry.space_group_name_H-M   'P 1'
#
loop_
_entity.id
_entity.type
_entity.pdbx_description
1 polymer ?
#
loop_
_entity_poly.entity_id
_entity_poly.type
_entity_poly.pdbx_seq_one_letter_code
_entity_poly.pdbx_strand_id
1 'polypeptide(L)'
;MGELAILYNCTRTASIQALTDVQLWVLDRSVFQTITQRLGMERHTQLMNFLSKVSIFENLSEDRISKMADVMDQDYYAAGH
;
A
#
# COMPACT_ATOMS: atom_id res chain seq x y z
N MET A 1 8.07 -11.55 -14.18
CA MET A 1 7.83 -10.74 -15.42
C MET A 1 6.66 -9.82 -15.13
N GLY A 2 6.88 -8.51 -15.03
CA GLY A 2 5.79 -7.51 -14.86
C GLY A 2 5.64 -6.92 -13.45
N GLU A 3 6.01 -7.62 -12.38
CA GLU A 3 5.91 -7.06 -11.00
C GLU A 3 6.81 -5.82 -10.79
N LEU A 4 7.93 -5.75 -11.53
CA LEU A 4 8.86 -4.63 -11.53
C LEU A 4 8.39 -3.43 -12.37
N ALA A 5 7.49 -3.60 -13.34
CA ALA A 5 7.00 -2.50 -14.17
C ALA A 5 5.94 -1.65 -13.45
N ILE A 6 5.33 -2.22 -12.41
CA ILE A 6 4.43 -1.51 -11.51
C ILE A 6 5.24 -0.63 -10.53
N LEU A 7 6.42 -1.10 -10.09
CA LEU A 7 7.29 -0.41 -9.12
C LEU A 7 8.29 0.56 -9.76
N TYR A 8 8.84 0.24 -10.93
CA TYR A 8 9.87 1.03 -11.58
C TYR A 8 9.41 1.55 -12.94
N ASN A 9 9.55 2.86 -13.10
CA ASN A 9 9.42 3.59 -14.35
C ASN A 9 10.53 3.18 -15.33
N CYS A 10 10.50 1.95 -15.84
CA CYS A 10 11.42 1.48 -16.86
C CYS A 10 10.70 1.41 -18.21
N THR A 11 11.19 2.20 -19.16
CA THR A 11 10.89 2.02 -20.57
C THR A 11 11.23 0.59 -20.98
N ARG A 12 10.19 -0.15 -21.37
CA ARG A 12 10.17 -1.54 -21.85
C ARG A 12 11.41 -1.88 -22.71
N THR A 13 12.27 -2.78 -22.23
CA THR A 13 13.44 -3.29 -22.98
C THR A 13 13.24 -4.71 -23.53
N ALA A 14 11.99 -5.21 -23.59
CA ALA A 14 11.67 -6.53 -24.14
C ALA A 14 10.45 -6.46 -25.09
N SER A 15 10.68 -6.79 -26.36
CA SER A 15 9.61 -7.03 -27.33
C SER A 15 8.99 -8.40 -27.02
N ILE A 16 7.73 -8.41 -26.58
CA ILE A 16 6.98 -9.63 -26.32
C ILE A 16 6.06 -9.84 -27.51
N GLN A 17 6.25 -10.95 -28.22
CA GLN A 17 5.39 -11.38 -29.32
C GLN A 17 4.62 -12.62 -28.86
N ALA A 18 3.30 -12.58 -29.00
CA ALA A 18 2.47 -13.75 -28.75
C ALA A 18 2.70 -14.79 -29.86
N LEU A 19 3.01 -16.03 -29.49
CA LEU A 19 3.15 -17.15 -30.43
C LEU A 19 1.81 -17.84 -30.72
N THR A 20 0.81 -17.63 -29.85
CA THR A 20 -0.54 -18.17 -29.92
C THR A 20 -1.54 -17.13 -29.42
N ASP A 21 -2.84 -17.37 -29.62
CA ASP A 21 -3.88 -16.53 -29.01
C ASP A 21 -3.77 -16.57 -27.48
N VAL A 22 -3.61 -15.40 -26.88
CA VAL A 22 -3.47 -15.21 -25.43
C VAL A 22 -4.39 -14.09 -24.96
N GLN A 23 -4.96 -14.28 -23.78
CA GLN A 23 -5.66 -13.22 -23.05
C GLN A 23 -4.76 -12.72 -21.91
N LEU A 24 -4.67 -11.41 -21.77
CA LEU A 24 -3.83 -10.76 -20.77
C LEU A 24 -4.68 -9.77 -19.98
N TRP A 25 -4.41 -9.71 -18.68
CA TRP A 25 -4.94 -8.68 -17.80
C TRP A 25 -3.90 -7.59 -17.64
N VAL A 26 -4.29 -6.36 -17.98
CA VAL A 26 -3.44 -5.17 -17.87
C VAL A 26 -3.95 -4.33 -16.73
N LEU A 27 -3.04 -3.90 -15.86
CA LEU A 27 -3.31 -2.90 -14.83
C LEU A 27 -2.51 -1.64 -15.18
N ASP A 28 -3.22 -0.55 -15.42
CA ASP A 28 -2.58 0.74 -15.69
C ASP A 28 -1.87 1.26 -14.45
N ARG A 29 -0.70 1.88 -14.66
CA ARG A 29 0.08 2.48 -13.58
C ARG A 29 -0.70 3.54 -12.82
N SER A 30 -1.47 4.39 -13.50
CA SER A 30 -2.29 5.42 -12.86
C SER A 30 -3.35 4.80 -11.95
N VAL A 31 -3.94 3.68 -12.37
CA VAL A 31 -4.91 2.91 -11.59
C VAL A 31 -4.23 2.29 -10.38
N PHE A 32 -3.08 1.63 -10.56
CA PHE A 32 -2.30 1.08 -9.45
C PHE A 32 -1.90 2.16 -8.43
N GLN A 33 -1.36 3.29 -8.89
CA GLN A 33 -0.98 4.41 -8.04
C GLN A 33 -2.18 4.96 -7.27
N THR A 34 -3.31 5.17 -7.96
CA THR A 34 -4.54 5.66 -7.32
C THR A 34 -5.03 4.70 -6.23
N ILE A 35 -5.05 3.40 -6.52
CA ILE A 35 -5.46 2.38 -5.55
C ILE A 35 -4.50 2.37 -4.36
N THR A 36 -3.19 2.38 -4.61
CA THR A 36 -2.17 2.36 -3.56
C THR A 36 -2.24 3.59 -2.67
N GLN A 37 -2.42 4.78 -3.26
CA GLN A 37 -2.58 6.03 -2.51
C GLN A 37 -3.84 6.01 -1.66
N ARG A 38 -4.97 5.55 -2.21
CA ARG A 38 -6.23 5.43 -1.46
C ARG A 38 -6.09 4.47 -0.29
N LEU A 39 -5.55 3.27 -0.52
CA LEU A 39 -5.31 2.28 0.54
C LEU A 39 -4.34 2.81 1.61
N GLY A 40 -3.29 3.53 1.20
CA GLY A 40 -2.35 4.17 2.12
C GLY A 40 -3.03 5.22 3.01
N MET A 41 -3.85 6.09 2.41
CA MET A 41 -4.62 7.10 3.15
C MET A 41 -5.62 6.45 4.11
N GLU A 42 -6.39 5.46 3.65
CA GLU A 42 -7.35 4.74 4.49
C GLU A 42 -6.67 4.06 5.68
N ARG A 43 -5.55 3.36 5.45
CA ARG A 43 -4.74 2.75 6.52
C ARG A 43 -4.26 3.80 7.51
N HIS A 44 -3.73 4.92 7.04
CA HIS A 44 -3.26 6.00 7.91
C HIS A 44 -4.40 6.58 8.76
N THR A 45 -5.57 6.84 8.16
CA THR A 45 -6.76 7.30 8.90
C THR A 45 -7.23 6.27 9.93
N GLN A 46 -7.20 4.97 9.62
CA GLN A 46 -7.54 3.92 10.57
C GLN A 46 -6.57 3.88 11.76
N LEU A 47 -5.26 3.98 11.50
CA LEU A 47 -4.24 4.02 12.55
C LEU A 47 -4.38 5.26 13.44
N MET A 48 -4.58 6.44 12.86
CA MET A 48 -4.82 7.68 13.61
C MET A 48 -6.05 7.56 14.52
N ASN A 49 -7.15 7.03 13.99
CA ASN A 49 -8.37 6.80 14.76
C ASN A 49 -8.19 5.76 15.87
N PHE A 50 -7.36 4.74 15.65
CA PHE A 50 -7.03 3.74 16.65
C PHE A 50 -6.17 4.36 17.76
N LEU A 51 -5.08 5.03 17.41
CA LEU A 51 -4.15 5.64 18.37
C LEU A 51 -4.81 6.74 19.20
N SER A 52 -5.72 7.52 18.61
CA SER A 52 -6.47 8.56 19.33
C SER A 52 -7.43 7.99 20.39
N LYS A 53 -7.82 6.71 20.30
CA LYS A 53 -8.68 6.03 21.30
C LYS A 53 -7.88 5.36 22.42
N VAL A 54 -6.56 5.30 22.30
CA VAL A 54 -5.70 4.69 23.31
C VAL A 54 -5.33 5.74 24.35
N SER A 55 -5.79 5.55 25.58
CA SER A 55 -5.61 6.52 26.68
C SER A 55 -4.15 6.86 27.01
N ILE A 56 -3.22 5.95 26.70
CA ILE A 56 -1.78 6.16 26.87
C ILE A 56 -1.26 7.27 25.94
N PHE A 57 -1.92 7.50 24.80
CA PHE A 57 -1.54 8.49 23.79
C PHE A 57 -2.38 9.77 23.82
N GLU A 58 -3.33 9.91 24.76
CA GLU A 58 -4.22 11.09 24.87
C GLU A 58 -3.45 12.42 25.06
N ASN A 59 -2.27 12.37 25.67
CA ASN A 59 -1.44 13.56 25.91
C ASN A 59 -0.46 13.87 24.75
N LEU A 60 -0.48 13.11 23.66
CA LEU A 60 0.37 13.36 22.50
C LEU A 60 -0.34 14.28 21.50
N SER A 61 0.41 15.21 20.91
CA SER A 61 -0.10 16.04 19.83
C SER A 61 -0.36 15.21 18.57
N GLU A 62 -1.30 15.66 17.74
CA GLU A 62 -1.67 15.00 16.50
C GLU A 62 -0.47 14.73 15.59
N ASP A 63 0.49 15.66 15.49
CA ASP A 63 1.76 15.48 14.77
C ASP A 63 2.58 14.28 15.27
N ARG A 64 2.59 14.03 16.58
CA ARG A 64 3.34 12.91 17.17
C ARG A 64 2.62 11.59 16.91
N ILE A 65 1.29 11.60 16.96
CA ILE A 65 0.47 10.44 16.64
C ILE A 65 0.61 10.09 15.16
N SER A 66 0.60 11.09 14.28
CA SER A 66 0.80 10.94 12.83
C SER A 66 2.16 10.31 12.50
N LYS A 67 3.24 10.84 13.07
CA LYS A 67 4.58 10.22 12.92
C LYS A 67 4.65 8.80 13.44
N MET A 68 3.87 8.46 14.46
CA MET A 68 3.82 7.10 14.97
C MET A 68 3.03 6.19 14.03
N ALA A 69 1.88 6.64 13.53
CA ALA A 69 1.11 5.92 12.51
C ALA A 69 1.92 5.63 11.25
N ASP A 70 2.82 6.55 10.84
CA ASP A 70 3.70 6.37 9.68
C ASP A 70 4.74 5.25 9.87
N VAL A 71 5.20 5.00 11.10
CA VAL A 71 6.25 3.98 11.40
C VAL A 71 5.68 2.67 11.95
N MET A 72 4.36 2.58 12.13
CA MET A 72 3.71 1.38 12.63
C MET A 72 3.46 0.37 11.51
N ASP A 73 3.92 -0.86 11.74
CA ASP A 73 3.59 -2.03 10.93
C ASP A 73 2.49 -2.87 11.58
N GLN A 74 1.64 -3.45 10.73
CA GLN A 74 0.56 -4.32 11.15
C GLN A 74 1.00 -5.78 10.99
N ASP A 75 1.17 -6.47 12.11
CA ASP A 75 1.40 -7.91 12.12
C ASP A 75 0.08 -8.68 12.21
N TYR A 76 0.04 -9.81 11.50
CA TYR A 76 -1.10 -10.72 11.49
C TYR A 76 -0.71 -12.02 12.22
N TYR A 77 -1.46 -12.35 13.26
CA TYR A 77 -1.30 -13.60 13.99
C TYR A 77 -2.46 -14.54 13.66
N ALA A 78 -2.15 -15.80 13.35
CA ALA A 78 -3.17 -16.82 13.14
C ALA A 78 -3.85 -17.18 14.47
N ALA A 79 -5.13 -17.57 14.41
CA ALA A 79 -5.85 -18.01 15.60
C ALA A 79 -5.21 -19.27 16.19
N GLY A 80 -4.64 -19.17 17.41
CA GLY A 80 -3.96 -20.27 18.10
C GLY A 80 -2.49 -20.04 18.46
N HIS A 81 -2.07 -18.78 18.62
CA HIS A 81 -0.83 -18.41 19.31
C HIS A 81 -1.17 -17.69 20.63
#